data_AF-A0AB33JAU4-F1
#
_entry.id   AF-A0AB33JAU4-F1
#
_cell.length_a   1.000
_cell.length_b   1.000
_cell.length_c   1.000
_cell.angle_alpha   90.00
_cell.angle_beta   90.00
_cell.angle_gamma   90.00
#
_symmetry.space_group_name_H-M   'P 1'
#
loop_
_entity.id
_entity.type
_entity.pdbx_description
1 polymer ?
#
loop_
_entity_poly.entity_id
_entity_poly.type
_entity_poly.pdbx_seq_one_letter_code
_entity_poly.pdbx_strand_id
1 'polypeptide(L)'
;MDKLSRIKILLLDIGMPTAQQSDLCALTILAMANQKEGDNFSTATNEWIGIHEIIAFVNANYNASYAENTRETFRKQAMHHFRNAALIEDNGKATNSPNYKYRLTIEFLKVLRGLTELNGNFDERSAALATFLKKHKKLTEIYASKKKMQKMPVKINRQDFTFSPGAHNRLQKAIIEEFAPRFAPGSECLYVGDTVKKDMVRDVPKLKELGFEITLHDKMPDVVLYCEDKDWIYFIEAVDSVGPMDAERVRDINRMTENVVSGKIFVTAFLDFNKFKKFSKQLAWETEVWIADMPDHMIHLNGDKFLGPR
;
A
#
# COMPACT_ATOMS: atom_id res chain seq x y z
N MET A 1 2.59 7.32 -39.56
CA MET A 1 2.78 7.55 -38.11
C MET A 1 2.73 6.21 -37.40
N ASP A 2 3.82 5.84 -36.73
CA ASP A 2 3.93 4.58 -35.97
C ASP A 2 2.94 4.52 -34.79
N LYS A 3 2.69 3.33 -34.25
CA LYS A 3 1.74 3.14 -33.14
C LYS A 3 2.16 3.89 -31.89
N LEU A 4 3.46 3.98 -31.64
CA LEU A 4 4.05 4.68 -30.51
C LEU A 4 3.60 6.15 -30.47
N SER A 5 3.80 6.85 -31.58
CA SER A 5 3.41 8.26 -31.75
C SER A 5 1.91 8.46 -31.62
N ARG A 6 1.10 7.51 -32.13
CA ARG A 6 -0.36 7.56 -31.97
C ARG A 6 -0.79 7.50 -30.51
N ILE A 7 -0.17 6.63 -29.72
CA ILE A 7 -0.49 6.54 -28.29
C ILE A 7 -0.03 7.81 -27.55
N LYS A 8 1.11 8.41 -27.92
CA LYS A 8 1.53 9.68 -27.33
C LYS A 8 0.52 10.81 -27.58
N ILE A 9 0.02 10.92 -28.81
CA ILE A 9 -1.04 11.89 -29.16
C ILE A 9 -2.30 11.60 -28.36
N LEU A 10 -2.71 10.33 -28.25
CA LEU A 10 -3.86 9.96 -27.43
C LEU A 10 -3.69 10.37 -25.95
N LEU A 11 -2.50 10.17 -25.38
CA LEU A 11 -2.20 10.57 -24.00
C LEU A 11 -2.25 12.10 -23.85
N LEU A 12 -1.80 12.85 -24.85
CA LEU A 12 -1.95 14.31 -24.92
C LEU A 12 -3.43 14.71 -24.98
N ASP A 13 -4.23 14.08 -25.84
CA ASP A 13 -5.66 14.37 -26.00
C ASP A 13 -6.48 14.08 -24.74
N ILE A 14 -6.06 13.09 -23.95
CA ILE A 14 -6.64 12.77 -22.64
C ILE A 14 -6.27 13.83 -21.57
N GLY A 15 -5.27 14.67 -21.85
CA GLY A 15 -4.76 15.68 -20.93
C GLY A 15 -3.76 15.12 -19.92
N MET A 16 -3.05 14.04 -20.25
CA MET A 16 -1.98 13.54 -19.41
C MET A 16 -0.82 14.54 -19.36
N PRO A 17 -0.13 14.71 -18.22
CA PRO A 17 1.03 15.59 -18.14
C PRO A 17 2.14 15.16 -19.10
N THR A 18 3.02 16.10 -19.51
CA THR A 18 4.11 15.85 -20.47
C THR A 18 4.98 14.65 -20.10
N ALA A 19 5.25 14.44 -18.80
CA ALA A 19 6.01 13.29 -18.30
C ALA A 19 5.34 11.93 -18.61
N GLN A 20 4.01 11.90 -18.70
CA GLN A 20 3.21 10.72 -19.01
C GLN A 20 2.96 10.54 -20.52
N GLN A 21 3.57 11.35 -21.38
CA GLN A 21 3.52 11.24 -22.84
C GLN A 21 4.81 10.64 -23.42
N SER A 22 5.68 10.08 -22.57
CA SER A 22 6.98 9.50 -22.96
C SER A 22 6.84 8.18 -23.72
N ASP A 23 7.93 7.73 -24.37
CA ASP A 23 7.98 6.42 -25.05
C ASP A 23 7.62 5.28 -24.09
N LEU A 24 8.18 5.31 -22.88
CA LEU A 24 7.90 4.32 -21.85
C LEU A 24 6.38 4.24 -21.55
N CYS A 25 5.72 5.38 -21.43
CA CYS A 25 4.29 5.46 -21.17
C CYS A 25 3.46 4.93 -22.35
N ALA A 26 3.83 5.29 -23.58
CA ALA A 26 3.16 4.82 -24.77
C ALA A 26 3.33 3.30 -24.98
N LEU A 27 4.56 2.79 -24.83
CA LEU A 27 4.88 1.36 -24.90
C LEU A 27 4.15 0.56 -23.82
N THR A 28 3.99 1.13 -22.63
CA THR A 28 3.21 0.52 -21.55
C THR A 28 1.76 0.27 -21.99
N ILE A 29 1.09 1.27 -22.59
CA ILE A 29 -0.29 1.10 -23.08
C ILE A 29 -0.35 0.05 -24.20
N LEU A 30 0.61 0.05 -25.13
CA LEU A 30 0.67 -0.94 -26.21
C LEU A 30 0.82 -2.37 -25.67
N ALA A 31 1.68 -2.58 -24.68
CA ALA A 31 1.85 -3.86 -24.01
C ALA A 31 0.58 -4.31 -23.28
N MET A 32 -0.05 -3.40 -22.52
CA MET A 32 -1.30 -3.70 -21.81
C MET A 32 -2.48 -3.97 -22.76
N ALA A 33 -2.43 -3.41 -23.96
CA ALA A 33 -3.40 -3.66 -25.02
C ALA A 33 -3.09 -4.94 -25.84
N ASN A 34 -1.92 -5.56 -25.62
CA ASN A 34 -1.36 -6.61 -26.46
C ASN A 34 -1.34 -6.18 -27.94
N GLN A 35 -0.69 -5.05 -28.23
CA GLN A 35 -0.62 -4.45 -29.56
C GLN A 35 0.82 -4.36 -30.04
N LYS A 36 1.11 -5.00 -31.17
CA LYS A 36 2.37 -4.92 -31.92
C LYS A 36 2.22 -3.93 -33.08
N GLU A 37 3.33 -3.55 -33.71
CA GLU A 37 3.35 -2.49 -34.73
C GLU A 37 2.40 -2.74 -35.90
N GLY A 38 2.24 -3.99 -36.35
CA GLY A 38 1.36 -4.35 -37.46
C GLY A 38 -0.09 -4.68 -37.08
N ASP A 39 -0.44 -4.71 -35.79
CA ASP A 39 -1.78 -5.11 -35.37
C ASP A 39 -2.80 -3.99 -35.63
N ASN A 40 -4.06 -4.32 -35.83
CA ASN A 40 -5.12 -3.30 -35.83
C ASN A 40 -5.56 -3.01 -34.39
N PHE A 41 -5.69 -1.73 -33.99
CA PHE A 41 -6.13 -1.37 -32.64
C PHE A 41 -7.50 -1.96 -32.26
N SER A 42 -8.36 -2.29 -33.23
CA SER A 42 -9.62 -3.01 -32.98
C SER A 42 -9.43 -4.35 -32.26
N THR A 43 -8.25 -4.97 -32.39
CA THR A 43 -7.86 -6.24 -31.75
C THR A 43 -7.32 -6.07 -30.32
N ALA A 44 -7.18 -4.83 -29.84
CA ALA A 44 -6.66 -4.56 -28.50
C ALA A 44 -7.43 -5.35 -27.42
N THR A 45 -6.72 -5.82 -26.40
CA THR A 45 -7.27 -6.59 -25.28
C THR A 45 -7.07 -5.86 -23.97
N ASN A 46 -7.60 -6.39 -22.86
CA ASN A 46 -7.36 -5.86 -21.52
C ASN A 46 -7.14 -6.98 -20.49
N GLU A 47 -6.31 -7.96 -20.85
CA GLU A 47 -5.94 -9.04 -19.93
C GLU A 47 -5.11 -8.54 -18.75
N TRP A 48 -5.15 -9.29 -17.65
CA TRP A 48 -4.38 -8.98 -16.45
C TRP A 48 -2.88 -9.19 -16.70
N ILE A 49 -2.10 -8.12 -16.57
CA ILE A 49 -0.67 -8.12 -16.87
C ILE A 49 0.14 -7.49 -15.73
N GLY A 50 1.29 -8.07 -15.40
CA GLY A 50 2.25 -7.50 -14.46
C GLY A 50 3.31 -6.65 -15.18
N ILE A 51 4.08 -5.90 -14.41
CA ILE A 51 5.13 -5.02 -14.98
C ILE A 51 6.24 -5.83 -15.65
N HIS A 52 6.54 -7.02 -15.12
CA HIS A 52 7.54 -7.92 -15.71
C HIS A 52 7.13 -8.33 -17.12
N GLU A 53 5.87 -8.76 -17.30
CA GLU A 53 5.33 -9.15 -18.60
C GLU A 53 5.26 -7.96 -19.57
N ILE A 54 5.00 -6.75 -19.09
CA ILE A 54 5.05 -5.53 -19.90
C ILE A 54 6.46 -5.29 -20.43
N ILE A 55 7.48 -5.37 -19.56
CA ILE A 55 8.89 -5.21 -19.96
C ILE A 55 9.28 -6.26 -21.00
N ALA A 56 8.89 -7.52 -20.78
CA ALA A 56 9.15 -8.60 -21.72
C ALA A 56 8.49 -8.34 -23.09
N PHE A 57 7.24 -7.88 -23.09
CA PHE A 57 6.50 -7.56 -24.31
C PHE A 57 7.17 -6.44 -25.12
N VAL A 58 7.51 -5.32 -24.47
CA VAL A 58 8.07 -4.15 -25.18
C VAL A 58 9.45 -4.45 -25.74
N ASN A 59 10.28 -5.20 -25.00
CA ASN A 59 11.60 -5.59 -25.48
C ASN A 59 11.50 -6.53 -26.69
N ALA A 60 10.53 -7.44 -26.69
CA ALA A 60 10.35 -8.40 -27.77
C ALA A 60 9.74 -7.79 -29.05
N ASN A 61 8.92 -6.74 -28.95
CA ASN A 61 8.11 -6.25 -30.08
C ASN A 61 8.44 -4.82 -30.54
N TYR A 62 9.15 -4.02 -29.74
CA TYR A 62 9.37 -2.59 -30.00
C TYR A 62 10.84 -2.15 -29.98
N ASN A 63 11.77 -3.10 -30.14
CA ASN A 63 13.22 -2.86 -30.11
C ASN A 63 13.67 -2.05 -28.88
N ALA A 64 12.98 -2.25 -27.75
CA ALA A 64 13.32 -1.64 -26.47
C ALA A 64 14.30 -2.53 -25.69
N SER A 65 15.05 -1.93 -24.78
CA SER A 65 16.08 -2.62 -23.98
C SER A 65 15.93 -2.29 -22.49
N TYR A 66 14.72 -2.44 -21.95
CA TYR A 66 14.47 -2.20 -20.53
C TYR A 66 14.89 -3.40 -19.69
N ALA A 67 15.78 -3.16 -18.72
CA ALA A 67 16.20 -4.18 -17.75
C ALA A 67 15.15 -4.37 -16.63
N GLU A 68 15.16 -5.52 -15.96
CA GLU A 68 14.20 -5.88 -14.89
C GLU A 68 14.20 -4.86 -13.72
N ASN A 69 15.34 -4.23 -13.43
CA ASN A 69 15.45 -3.19 -12.41
C ASN A 69 14.66 -1.90 -12.74
N THR A 70 14.17 -1.75 -13.98
CA THR A 70 13.32 -0.62 -14.39
C THR A 70 11.85 -0.79 -13.99
N ARG A 71 11.47 -1.90 -13.35
CA ARG A 71 10.09 -2.13 -12.89
C ARG A 71 9.54 -0.99 -12.04
N GLU A 72 10.37 -0.41 -11.18
CA GLU A 72 9.97 0.73 -10.35
C GLU A 72 9.75 2.01 -11.18
N THR A 73 10.50 2.17 -12.26
CA THR A 73 10.31 3.26 -13.23
C THR A 73 8.97 3.13 -13.93
N PHE A 74 8.61 1.96 -14.44
CA PHE A 74 7.29 1.70 -15.04
C PHE A 74 6.15 1.96 -14.06
N ARG A 75 6.32 1.52 -12.81
CA ARG A 75 5.34 1.72 -11.74
C ARG A 75 5.09 3.22 -11.48
N LYS A 76 6.16 3.97 -11.25
CA LYS A 76 6.09 5.39 -10.89
C LYS A 76 5.71 6.30 -12.05
N GLN A 77 6.26 6.07 -13.24
CA GLN A 77 6.07 6.98 -14.38
C GLN A 77 4.76 6.72 -15.14
N ALA A 78 4.36 5.45 -15.27
CA ALA A 78 3.18 5.07 -16.04
C ALA A 78 2.04 4.59 -15.12
N MET A 79 2.22 3.46 -14.43
CA MET A 79 1.11 2.75 -13.76
C MET A 79 0.33 3.61 -12.77
N HIS A 80 1.04 4.32 -11.88
CA HIS A 80 0.39 5.15 -10.87
C HIS A 80 -0.45 6.26 -11.51
N HIS A 81 0.08 6.91 -12.53
CA HIS A 81 -0.61 8.02 -13.20
C HIS A 81 -1.78 7.52 -14.05
N PHE A 82 -1.60 6.45 -14.80
CA PHE A 82 -2.66 5.84 -15.60
C PHE A 82 -3.81 5.34 -14.73
N ARG A 83 -3.50 4.77 -13.56
CA ARG A 83 -4.52 4.35 -12.59
C ARG A 83 -5.28 5.54 -12.02
N ASN A 84 -4.60 6.63 -11.71
CA ASN A 84 -5.24 7.86 -11.21
C ASN A 84 -6.10 8.54 -12.28
N ALA A 85 -5.72 8.43 -13.55
CA ALA A 85 -6.48 8.90 -14.71
C ALA A 85 -7.55 7.90 -15.19
N ALA A 86 -7.83 6.83 -14.45
CA ALA A 86 -8.82 5.81 -14.82
C ALA A 86 -8.60 5.16 -16.21
N LEU A 87 -7.37 5.16 -16.71
CA LEU A 87 -6.96 4.45 -17.93
C LEU A 87 -6.77 2.96 -17.67
N ILE A 88 -6.31 2.63 -16.46
CA ILE A 88 -6.05 1.26 -16.02
C ILE A 88 -6.65 1.03 -14.63
N GLU A 89 -6.88 -0.24 -14.30
CA GLU A 89 -7.22 -0.71 -12.96
C GLU A 89 -6.29 -1.84 -12.53
N ASP A 90 -6.26 -2.12 -11.23
CA ASP A 90 -5.52 -3.22 -10.62
C ASP A 90 -6.48 -4.26 -10.03
N ASN A 91 -5.94 -5.44 -9.74
CA ASN A 91 -6.73 -6.56 -9.21
C ASN A 91 -6.92 -6.53 -7.67
N GLY A 92 -6.57 -5.44 -6.99
CA GLY A 92 -6.78 -5.26 -5.54
C GLY A 92 -5.92 -6.14 -4.64
N LYS A 93 -4.88 -6.81 -5.17
CA LYS A 93 -3.91 -7.54 -4.34
C LYS A 93 -2.99 -6.56 -3.59
N ALA A 94 -2.25 -7.06 -2.59
CA ALA A 94 -1.24 -6.25 -1.92
C ALA A 94 -0.13 -5.84 -2.90
N THR A 95 0.38 -4.61 -2.80
CA THR A 95 1.35 -4.04 -3.76
C THR A 95 2.67 -4.81 -3.85
N ASN A 96 3.04 -5.53 -2.79
CA ASN A 96 4.20 -6.43 -2.72
C ASN A 96 3.90 -7.87 -3.20
N SER A 97 2.65 -8.18 -3.56
CA SER A 97 2.27 -9.51 -4.02
C SER A 97 2.86 -9.78 -5.41
N PRO A 98 3.42 -10.99 -5.66
CA PRO A 98 3.81 -11.39 -7.02
C PRO A 98 2.62 -11.45 -7.98
N ASN A 99 1.39 -11.53 -7.45
CA ASN A 99 0.14 -11.56 -8.21
C ASN A 99 -0.48 -10.17 -8.40
N TYR A 100 0.20 -9.08 -8.03
CA TYR A 100 -0.31 -7.72 -8.28
C TYR A 100 -0.24 -7.41 -9.78
N LYS A 101 -1.41 -7.27 -10.41
CA LYS A 101 -1.55 -7.08 -11.87
C LYS A 101 -2.44 -5.90 -12.20
N TYR A 102 -2.26 -5.37 -13.39
CA TYR A 102 -3.02 -4.26 -13.96
C TYR A 102 -3.76 -4.71 -15.22
N ARG A 103 -4.76 -3.94 -15.64
CA ARG A 103 -5.36 -4.02 -16.98
C ARG A 103 -5.94 -2.68 -17.41
N LEU A 104 -6.18 -2.51 -18.71
CA LEU A 104 -6.92 -1.36 -19.22
C LEU A 104 -8.37 -1.39 -18.72
N THR A 105 -8.91 -0.22 -18.37
CA THR A 105 -10.35 -0.09 -18.10
C THR A 105 -11.13 -0.38 -19.38
N ILE A 106 -12.37 -0.85 -19.24
CA ILE A 106 -13.23 -1.17 -20.39
C ILE A 106 -13.49 0.09 -21.22
N GLU A 107 -13.61 1.23 -20.55
CA GLU A 107 -13.81 2.54 -21.15
C GLU A 107 -12.60 2.95 -21.99
N PHE A 108 -11.39 2.81 -21.45
CA PHE A 108 -10.19 3.18 -22.19
C PHE A 108 -9.86 2.18 -23.32
N LEU A 109 -10.15 0.89 -23.12
CA LEU A 109 -10.07 -0.12 -24.19
C LEU A 109 -10.96 0.24 -25.40
N LYS A 110 -12.17 0.76 -25.16
CA LYS A 110 -13.06 1.22 -26.25
C LYS A 110 -12.46 2.40 -27.02
N VAL A 111 -11.75 3.30 -26.33
CA VAL A 111 -11.04 4.41 -26.98
C VAL A 111 -9.94 3.86 -27.89
N LEU A 112 -9.12 2.94 -27.36
CA LEU A 112 -8.05 2.31 -28.14
C LEU A 112 -8.60 1.58 -29.37
N ARG A 113 -9.61 0.72 -29.21
CA ARG A 113 -10.24 0.01 -30.34
C ARG A 113 -10.90 0.92 -31.37
N GLY A 114 -11.30 2.13 -30.95
CA GLY A 114 -11.84 3.16 -31.83
C GLY A 114 -10.79 3.98 -32.57
N LEU A 115 -9.49 3.75 -32.35
CA LEU A 115 -8.42 4.33 -33.16
C LEU A 115 -8.37 3.61 -34.51
N THR A 116 -9.26 3.96 -35.43
CA THR A 116 -9.21 3.45 -36.80
C THR A 116 -8.04 4.08 -37.56
N GLU A 117 -7.40 3.29 -38.42
CA GLU A 117 -6.47 3.78 -39.43
C GLU A 117 -7.22 4.61 -40.47
N LEU A 118 -7.51 5.87 -40.14
CA LEU A 118 -7.93 6.84 -41.12
C LEU A 118 -6.71 7.16 -41.97
N ASN A 119 -6.77 6.73 -43.23
CA ASN A 119 -5.87 7.16 -44.29
C ASN A 119 -5.86 8.70 -44.33
N GLY A 120 -4.84 9.29 -43.71
CA GLY A 120 -4.36 10.63 -44.04
C GLY A 120 -5.05 11.84 -43.42
N ASN A 121 -6.12 11.71 -42.62
CA ASN A 121 -6.62 12.87 -41.86
C ASN A 121 -7.15 12.46 -40.48
N PHE A 122 -6.44 12.89 -39.44
CA PHE A 122 -6.67 12.56 -38.04
C PHE A 122 -7.50 13.65 -37.33
N ASP A 123 -8.49 14.22 -38.00
CA ASP A 123 -9.25 15.36 -37.46
C ASP A 123 -10.64 14.99 -36.93
N GLU A 124 -11.12 13.76 -37.17
CA GLU A 124 -12.29 13.24 -36.46
C GLU A 124 -11.86 12.44 -35.25
N ARG A 125 -11.68 13.16 -34.12
CA ARG A 125 -11.62 12.56 -32.78
C ARG A 125 -12.72 11.51 -32.65
N SER A 126 -12.35 10.25 -32.42
CA SER A 126 -13.32 9.15 -32.41
C SER A 126 -14.44 9.42 -31.41
N ALA A 127 -15.67 9.06 -31.76
CA ALA A 127 -16.82 9.20 -30.86
C ALA A 127 -16.58 8.53 -29.49
N ALA A 128 -15.74 7.48 -29.46
CA ALA A 128 -15.27 6.83 -28.24
C ALA A 128 -14.41 7.76 -27.36
N LEU A 129 -13.44 8.46 -27.93
CA LEU A 129 -12.60 9.44 -27.22
C LEU A 129 -13.46 10.60 -26.69
N ALA A 130 -14.36 11.16 -27.50
CA ALA A 130 -15.24 12.24 -27.05
C ALA A 130 -16.14 11.79 -25.88
N THR A 131 -16.70 10.58 -25.96
CA THR A 131 -17.50 9.99 -24.88
C THR A 131 -16.67 9.75 -23.62
N PHE A 132 -15.43 9.27 -23.78
CA PHE A 132 -14.50 9.06 -22.69
C PHE A 132 -14.18 10.38 -21.98
N LEU A 133 -13.77 11.41 -22.72
CA LEU A 133 -13.46 12.74 -22.18
C LEU A 133 -14.65 13.36 -21.44
N LYS A 134 -15.87 13.26 -21.98
CA LYS A 134 -17.09 13.76 -21.31
C LYS A 134 -17.35 13.07 -19.98
N LYS A 135 -16.99 11.79 -19.85
CA LYS A 135 -17.18 10.99 -18.63
C LYS A 135 -15.93 10.91 -17.76
N HIS A 136 -14.79 11.43 -18.21
CA HIS A 136 -13.47 11.17 -17.63
C HIS A 136 -13.40 11.56 -16.16
N LYS A 137 -13.87 12.76 -15.79
CA LYS A 137 -13.93 13.20 -14.39
C LYS A 137 -14.81 12.29 -13.51
N LYS A 138 -15.94 11.83 -14.04
CA LYS A 138 -16.81 10.89 -13.32
C LYS A 138 -16.17 9.52 -13.17
N LEU A 139 -15.42 9.05 -14.17
CA LEU A 139 -14.69 7.79 -14.11
C LEU A 139 -13.57 7.85 -13.06
N THR A 140 -12.76 8.92 -13.06
CA THR A 140 -11.72 9.09 -12.03
C THR A 140 -12.33 9.11 -10.63
N GLU A 141 -13.48 9.77 -10.43
CA GLU A 141 -14.24 9.73 -9.17
C GLU A 141 -14.77 8.32 -8.82
N ILE A 142 -15.34 7.57 -9.76
CA ILE A 142 -15.84 6.20 -9.53
C ILE A 142 -14.69 5.25 -9.17
N TYR A 143 -13.59 5.29 -9.92
CA TYR A 143 -12.43 4.42 -9.66
C TYR A 143 -11.71 4.82 -8.37
N ALA A 144 -11.65 6.11 -8.03
CA ALA A 144 -11.19 6.58 -6.72
C ALA A 144 -12.14 6.15 -5.59
N SER A 145 -13.45 6.13 -5.82
CA SER A 145 -14.46 5.69 -4.85
C SER A 145 -14.39 4.18 -4.60
N LYS A 146 -14.25 3.35 -5.64
CA LYS A 146 -13.99 1.90 -5.49
C LYS A 146 -12.76 1.63 -4.61
N LYS A 147 -11.71 2.45 -4.77
CA LYS A 147 -10.52 2.46 -3.90
C LYS A 147 -10.83 2.86 -2.46
N LYS A 148 -11.64 3.90 -2.25
CA LYS A 148 -12.08 4.32 -0.91
C LYS A 148 -12.90 3.22 -0.23
N MET A 149 -13.75 2.49 -0.97
CA MET A 149 -14.49 1.33 -0.46
C MET A 149 -13.59 0.14 -0.07
N GLN A 150 -12.34 0.10 -0.56
CA GLN A 150 -11.33 -0.87 -0.12
C GLN A 150 -10.49 -0.38 1.07
N LYS A 151 -10.65 0.87 1.51
CA LYS A 151 -9.98 1.34 2.73
C LYS A 151 -10.65 0.76 3.96
N MET A 152 -9.86 0.56 5.01
CA MET A 152 -10.34 0.01 6.26
C MET A 152 -10.60 1.17 7.22
N PRO A 153 -11.86 1.52 7.53
CA PRO A 153 -12.15 2.56 8.53
C PRO A 153 -11.59 2.12 9.88
N VAL A 154 -11.09 3.03 10.69
CA VAL A 154 -10.60 2.76 12.06
C VAL A 154 -10.89 3.96 12.93
N LYS A 155 -11.25 3.73 14.19
CA LYS A 155 -11.44 4.81 15.16
C LYS A 155 -10.26 4.86 16.13
N ILE A 156 -9.51 5.97 16.11
CA ILE A 156 -8.34 6.17 16.98
C ILE A 156 -8.58 7.43 17.81
N ASN A 157 -8.45 7.33 19.14
CA ASN A 157 -8.72 8.42 20.09
C ASN A 157 -10.09 9.09 19.81
N ARG A 158 -11.11 8.27 19.50
CA ARG A 158 -12.48 8.67 19.14
C ARG A 158 -12.63 9.44 17.82
N GLN A 159 -11.56 9.62 17.04
CA GLN A 159 -11.58 10.22 15.71
C GLN A 159 -11.59 9.16 14.60
N ASP A 160 -12.24 9.47 13.48
CA ASP A 160 -12.36 8.55 12.34
C ASP A 160 -11.18 8.68 11.37
N PHE A 161 -10.49 7.58 11.12
CA PHE A 161 -9.42 7.46 10.15
C PHE A 161 -9.71 6.32 9.15
N THR A 162 -8.87 6.22 8.12
CA THR A 162 -8.96 5.14 7.14
C THR A 162 -7.57 4.62 6.80
N PHE A 163 -7.32 3.35 7.07
CA PHE A 163 -6.11 2.67 6.63
C PHE A 163 -6.21 2.24 5.16
N SER A 164 -5.07 2.24 4.46
CA SER A 164 -4.92 1.54 3.19
C SER A 164 -5.03 0.02 3.38
N PRO A 165 -5.52 -0.74 2.38
CA PRO A 165 -5.69 -2.18 2.51
C PRO A 165 -4.35 -2.91 2.61
N GLY A 166 -4.26 -3.91 3.48
CA GLY A 166 -3.09 -4.77 3.64
C GLY A 166 -3.17 -5.62 4.90
N ALA A 167 -2.39 -6.71 4.98
CA ALA A 167 -2.35 -7.56 6.16
C ALA A 167 -1.76 -6.82 7.38
N HIS A 168 -0.68 -6.07 7.18
CA HIS A 168 -0.09 -5.21 8.21
C HIS A 168 -1.07 -4.16 8.77
N ASN A 169 -1.70 -3.35 7.91
CA ASN A 169 -2.69 -2.36 8.36
C ASN A 169 -3.96 -3.00 8.97
N ARG A 170 -4.34 -4.21 8.53
CA ARG A 170 -5.40 -4.98 9.18
C ARG A 170 -5.03 -5.34 10.60
N LEU A 171 -3.79 -5.74 10.83
CA LEU A 171 -3.28 -6.03 12.15
C LEU A 171 -3.20 -4.77 13.02
N GLN A 172 -2.72 -3.64 12.50
CA GLN A 172 -2.75 -2.36 13.21
C GLN A 172 -4.18 -1.97 13.62
N LYS A 173 -5.17 -2.11 12.71
CA LYS A 173 -6.58 -1.90 13.07
C LYS A 173 -7.03 -2.83 14.20
N ALA A 174 -6.68 -4.12 14.13
CA ALA A 174 -7.01 -5.09 15.18
C ALA A 174 -6.32 -4.74 16.51
N ILE A 175 -5.10 -4.20 16.48
CA ILE A 175 -4.43 -3.71 17.70
C ILE A 175 -5.24 -2.58 18.33
N ILE A 176 -5.71 -1.61 17.54
CA ILE A 176 -6.47 -0.47 18.05
C ILE A 176 -7.87 -0.88 18.55
N GLU A 177 -8.56 -1.76 17.82
CA GLU A 177 -9.98 -2.04 18.09
C GLU A 177 -10.22 -3.30 18.92
N GLU A 178 -9.28 -4.24 18.95
CA GLU A 178 -9.44 -5.50 19.68
C GLU A 178 -8.43 -5.64 20.83
N PHE A 179 -7.14 -5.39 20.58
CA PHE A 179 -6.12 -5.48 21.64
C PHE A 179 -6.27 -4.36 22.67
N ALA A 180 -6.29 -3.09 22.25
CA ALA A 180 -6.26 -1.96 23.17
C ALA A 180 -7.45 -1.98 24.15
N PRO A 181 -8.71 -2.23 23.73
CA PRO A 181 -9.83 -2.31 24.68
C PRO A 181 -9.72 -3.46 25.69
N ARG A 182 -8.97 -4.54 25.38
CA ARG A 182 -8.82 -5.71 26.25
C ARG A 182 -7.64 -5.61 27.20
N PHE A 183 -6.48 -5.18 26.69
CA PHE A 183 -5.21 -5.26 27.42
C PHE A 183 -4.60 -3.89 27.77
N ALA A 184 -5.11 -2.82 27.19
CA ALA A 184 -4.75 -1.43 27.48
C ALA A 184 -6.01 -0.53 27.59
N PRO A 185 -7.03 -0.92 28.38
CA PRO A 185 -8.30 -0.20 28.41
C PRO A 185 -8.10 1.25 28.85
N GLY A 186 -8.68 2.19 28.12
CA GLY A 186 -8.52 3.63 28.39
C GLY A 186 -7.23 4.23 27.84
N SER A 187 -6.36 3.45 27.19
CA SER A 187 -5.14 3.97 26.61
C SER A 187 -5.41 4.93 25.44
N GLU A 188 -4.55 5.94 25.31
CA GLU A 188 -4.48 6.83 24.16
C GLU A 188 -3.45 6.32 23.15
N CYS A 189 -3.79 6.33 21.86
CA CYS A 189 -2.84 6.04 20.80
C CYS A 189 -2.01 7.29 20.49
N LEU A 190 -0.72 7.25 20.84
CA LEU A 190 0.22 8.36 20.62
C LEU A 190 0.90 8.30 19.27
N TYR A 191 1.03 7.09 18.70
CA TYR A 191 1.61 6.89 17.37
C TYR A 191 0.98 5.70 16.66
N VAL A 192 0.65 5.88 15.38
CA VAL A 192 0.44 4.78 14.43
C VAL A 192 0.69 5.27 13.00
N GLY A 193 1.41 4.47 12.21
CA GLY A 193 1.75 4.76 10.83
C GLY A 193 1.03 3.88 9.82
N ASP A 194 0.42 4.45 8.78
CA ASP A 194 -0.07 3.69 7.63
C ASP A 194 1.09 3.42 6.66
N THR A 195 1.10 2.24 6.02
CA THR A 195 2.04 1.89 4.93
C THR A 195 2.16 2.98 3.84
N VAL A 196 1.10 3.76 3.59
CA VAL A 196 1.06 4.88 2.62
C VAL A 196 1.26 6.25 3.28
N LYS A 197 0.75 6.45 4.49
CA LYS A 197 0.91 7.68 5.29
C LYS A 197 1.62 7.34 6.60
N LYS A 198 2.95 7.44 6.57
CA LYS A 198 3.84 6.96 7.65
C LYS A 198 3.58 7.55 9.03
N ASP A 199 3.03 8.76 9.12
CA ASP A 199 2.61 9.40 10.38
C ASP A 199 1.10 9.67 10.31
N MET A 200 0.28 8.63 10.54
CA MET A 200 -1.17 8.79 10.51
C MET A 200 -1.65 9.49 11.79
N VAL A 201 -1.17 9.02 12.94
CA VAL A 201 -1.28 9.65 14.26
C VAL A 201 0.11 9.80 14.84
N ARG A 202 0.42 10.98 15.39
CA ARG A 202 1.69 11.28 16.05
C ARG A 202 1.50 12.45 17.02
N ASP A 203 1.30 12.14 18.29
CA ASP A 203 1.15 13.14 19.35
C ASP A 203 2.53 13.56 19.90
N VAL A 204 3.17 14.48 19.18
CA VAL A 204 4.50 14.98 19.56
C VAL A 204 4.51 15.62 20.96
N PRO A 205 3.53 16.47 21.35
CA PRO A 205 3.49 17.04 22.69
C PRO A 205 3.47 16.00 23.80
N LYS A 206 2.55 15.03 23.75
CA LYS A 206 2.40 14.03 24.82
C LYS A 206 3.59 13.07 24.88
N LEU A 207 4.13 12.69 23.72
CA LEU A 207 5.35 11.89 23.68
C LEU A 207 6.54 12.64 24.33
N LYS A 208 6.71 13.93 24.02
CA LYS A 208 7.75 14.74 24.66
C LYS A 208 7.56 14.85 26.17
N GLU A 209 6.33 15.02 26.64
CA GLU A 209 5.97 15.05 28.07
C GLU A 209 6.38 13.75 28.77
N LEU A 210 6.22 12.60 28.11
CA LEU A 210 6.61 11.29 28.63
C LEU A 210 8.12 11.02 28.58
N GLY A 211 8.94 11.97 28.11
CA GLY A 211 10.40 11.80 27.96
C GLY A 211 10.81 11.14 26.64
N PHE A 212 9.93 11.16 25.64
CA PHE A 212 10.10 10.51 24.34
C PHE A 212 10.23 11.56 23.22
N GLU A 213 11.47 11.87 22.80
CA GLU A 213 11.72 12.75 21.66
C GLU A 213 11.87 11.95 20.36
N ILE A 214 10.95 12.14 19.41
CA ILE A 214 11.04 11.49 18.10
C ILE A 214 11.88 12.34 17.15
N THR A 215 12.99 11.79 16.63
CA THR A 215 13.70 12.36 15.49
C THR A 215 13.17 11.82 14.16
N LEU A 216 13.43 12.52 13.06
CA LEU A 216 12.96 12.16 11.70
C LEU A 216 13.57 10.85 11.18
N HIS A 217 14.61 10.34 11.83
CA HIS A 217 15.36 9.15 11.43
C HIS A 217 15.10 7.94 12.33
N ASP A 218 14.36 8.10 13.42
CA ASP A 218 14.10 7.02 14.36
C ASP A 218 13.11 6.00 13.79
N LYS A 219 13.45 4.73 13.96
CA LYS A 219 12.58 3.61 13.59
C LYS A 219 11.53 3.42 14.69
N MET A 220 10.43 4.16 14.61
CA MET A 220 9.29 4.04 15.54
C MET A 220 8.68 2.63 15.53
N PRO A 221 8.16 2.13 16.66
CA PRO A 221 7.26 0.98 16.67
C PRO A 221 5.98 1.26 15.88
N ASP A 222 5.33 0.22 15.36
CA ASP A 222 4.13 0.40 14.51
C ASP A 222 2.97 1.10 15.23
N VAL A 223 2.77 0.78 16.52
CA VAL A 223 1.77 1.41 17.38
C VAL A 223 2.36 1.73 18.75
N VAL A 224 2.09 2.93 19.26
CA VAL A 224 2.41 3.33 20.64
C VAL A 224 1.12 3.73 21.35
N LEU A 225 0.84 3.08 22.47
CA LEU A 225 -0.31 3.38 23.34
C LEU A 225 0.18 3.84 24.72
N TYR A 226 -0.53 4.78 25.33
CA TYR A 226 -0.25 5.24 26.70
C TYR A 226 -1.49 5.11 27.58
N CYS A 227 -1.33 4.45 28.72
CA CYS A 227 -2.37 4.20 29.71
C CYS A 227 -2.06 5.04 30.96
N GLU A 228 -2.72 6.19 31.08
CA GLU A 228 -2.41 7.21 32.11
C GLU A 228 -2.70 6.71 33.54
N ASP A 229 -3.74 5.92 33.74
CA ASP A 229 -4.15 5.39 35.05
C ASP A 229 -3.11 4.45 35.68
N LYS A 230 -2.36 3.70 34.85
CA LYS A 230 -1.31 2.77 35.27
C LYS A 230 0.11 3.30 35.03
N ASP A 231 0.22 4.44 34.36
CA ASP A 231 1.45 5.00 33.82
C ASP A 231 2.26 3.96 33.01
N TRP A 232 1.59 3.32 32.04
CA TRP A 232 2.18 2.32 31.15
C TRP A 232 2.20 2.77 29.69
N ILE A 233 3.33 2.55 29.02
CA ILE A 233 3.49 2.76 27.58
C ILE A 233 3.66 1.39 26.90
N TYR A 234 2.81 1.12 25.93
CA TYR A 234 2.86 -0.07 25.10
C TYR A 234 3.54 0.26 23.78
N PHE A 235 4.62 -0.45 23.48
CA PHE A 235 5.28 -0.45 22.18
C PHE A 235 4.90 -1.72 21.45
N ILE A 236 4.21 -1.61 20.32
CA ILE A 236 3.61 -2.74 19.62
C ILE A 236 4.13 -2.81 18.18
N GLU A 237 4.66 -3.97 17.79
CA GLU A 237 5.04 -4.28 16.40
C GLU A 237 3.97 -5.17 15.75
N ALA A 238 3.42 -4.72 14.62
CA ALA A 238 2.41 -5.43 13.83
C ALA A 238 3.11 -6.30 12.77
N VAL A 239 3.48 -7.52 13.15
CA VAL A 239 4.34 -8.37 12.31
C VAL A 239 3.59 -8.98 11.14
N ASP A 240 3.91 -8.48 9.95
CA ASP A 240 3.64 -9.14 8.68
C ASP A 240 4.94 -9.52 7.95
N SER A 241 5.56 -8.59 7.23
CA SER A 241 6.82 -8.84 6.51
C SER A 241 8.08 -8.36 7.25
N VAL A 242 7.93 -7.46 8.22
CA VAL A 242 9.02 -6.87 9.00
C VAL A 242 9.13 -7.61 10.35
N GLY A 243 10.36 -7.73 10.87
CA GLY A 243 10.69 -8.55 12.04
C GLY A 243 10.00 -8.13 13.35
N PRO A 244 9.93 -9.04 14.33
CA PRO A 244 9.20 -8.84 15.59
C PRO A 244 9.96 -8.00 16.62
N MET A 245 9.44 -7.90 17.85
CA MET A 245 10.23 -7.48 19.01
C MET A 245 11.29 -8.56 19.33
N ASP A 246 12.41 -8.49 18.64
CA ASP A 246 13.62 -9.25 18.97
C ASP A 246 14.49 -8.49 20.00
N ALA A 247 15.56 -9.13 20.47
CA ALA A 247 16.42 -8.55 21.50
C ALA A 247 17.16 -7.28 21.04
N GLU A 248 17.40 -7.11 19.75
CA GLU A 248 17.97 -5.88 19.19
C GLU A 248 16.93 -4.77 19.19
N ARG A 249 15.72 -5.07 18.72
CA ARG A 249 14.61 -4.12 18.67
C ARG A 249 14.21 -3.60 20.05
N VAL A 250 14.15 -4.47 21.06
CA VAL A 250 13.88 -4.06 22.45
C VAL A 250 14.99 -3.14 22.96
N ARG A 251 16.26 -3.39 22.64
CA ARG A 251 17.38 -2.50 23.02
C ARG A 251 17.30 -1.15 22.33
N ASP A 252 16.93 -1.12 21.05
CA ASP A 252 16.75 0.13 20.30
C ASP A 252 15.64 0.98 20.91
N ILE A 253 14.49 0.38 21.23
CA ILE A 253 13.38 1.09 21.86
C ILE A 253 13.77 1.53 23.28
N ASN A 254 14.51 0.73 24.04
CA ASN A 254 15.00 1.16 25.35
C ASN A 254 15.96 2.34 25.27
N ARG A 255 16.84 2.39 24.26
CA ARG A 255 17.74 3.52 24.03
C ARG A 255 16.96 4.78 23.66
N MET A 256 15.98 4.69 22.75
CA MET A 256 15.19 5.86 22.36
C MET A 256 14.22 6.33 23.47
N THR A 257 13.97 5.49 24.47
CA THR A 257 13.08 5.77 25.61
C THR A 257 13.85 5.90 26.92
N GLU A 258 15.15 6.21 26.91
CA GLU A 258 15.98 6.19 28.13
C GLU A 258 15.47 7.16 29.22
N ASN A 259 14.83 8.26 28.82
CA ASN A 259 14.28 9.28 29.72
C ASN A 259 12.81 9.02 30.09
N VAL A 260 12.20 7.96 29.58
CA VAL A 260 10.82 7.56 29.90
C VAL A 260 10.80 6.85 31.25
N VAL A 261 10.02 7.40 32.19
CA VAL A 261 9.86 6.85 33.55
C VAL A 261 8.72 5.82 33.64
N SER A 262 7.70 5.98 32.79
CA SER A 262 6.54 5.09 32.70
C SER A 262 6.93 3.62 32.45
N GLY A 263 6.12 2.69 32.95
CA GLY A 263 6.32 1.26 32.72
C GLY A 263 6.25 0.90 31.23
N LYS A 264 7.26 0.20 30.72
CA LYS A 264 7.36 -0.15 29.29
C LYS A 264 6.86 -1.57 29.06
N ILE A 265 5.92 -1.74 28.12
CA ILE A 265 5.39 -3.03 27.71
C ILE A 265 5.71 -3.23 26.23
N PHE A 266 6.43 -4.31 25.91
CA PHE A 266 6.80 -4.64 24.53
C PHE A 266 5.88 -5.74 24.02
N VAL A 267 5.18 -5.49 22.92
CA VAL A 267 4.23 -6.44 22.34
C VAL A 267 4.59 -6.73 20.89
N THR A 268 4.65 -8.01 20.55
CA THR A 268 4.61 -8.45 19.16
C THR A 268 3.21 -8.94 18.82
N ALA A 269 2.55 -8.31 17.86
CA ALA A 269 1.24 -8.71 17.39
C ALA A 269 1.36 -9.52 16.09
N PHE A 270 0.48 -10.51 15.93
CA PHE A 270 0.33 -11.31 14.71
C PHE A 270 -1.15 -11.42 14.32
N LEU A 271 -1.44 -11.59 13.04
CA LEU A 271 -2.82 -11.90 12.61
C LEU A 271 -3.24 -13.29 13.11
N ASP A 272 -2.39 -14.29 12.88
CA ASP A 272 -2.72 -15.69 13.10
C ASP A 272 -1.55 -16.49 13.72
N PHE A 273 -1.86 -17.69 14.20
CA PHE A 273 -0.89 -18.56 14.85
C PHE A 273 0.19 -19.11 13.90
N ASN A 274 -0.12 -19.25 12.60
CA ASN A 274 0.85 -19.69 11.61
C ASN A 274 1.96 -18.65 11.43
N LYS A 275 1.59 -17.37 11.44
CA LYS A 275 2.51 -16.25 11.40
C LYS A 275 3.37 -16.21 12.66
N PHE A 276 2.76 -16.31 13.84
CA PHE A 276 3.50 -16.42 15.10
C PHE A 276 4.56 -17.52 15.05
N LYS A 277 4.19 -18.75 14.63
CA LYS A 277 5.11 -19.90 14.55
C LYS A 277 6.32 -19.64 13.65
N LYS A 278 6.18 -18.84 12.59
CA LYS A 278 7.28 -18.48 11.69
C LYS A 278 8.33 -17.61 12.38
N PHE A 279 7.90 -16.72 13.28
CA PHE A 279 8.76 -15.73 13.95
C PHE A 279 9.08 -16.09 15.40
N SER A 280 8.48 -17.14 15.96
CA SER A 280 8.55 -17.46 17.39
C SER A 280 9.98 -17.63 17.92
N LYS A 281 10.92 -18.08 17.09
CA LYS A 281 12.34 -18.23 17.45
C LYS A 281 13.11 -16.92 17.58
N GLN A 282 12.55 -15.81 17.11
CA GLN A 282 13.19 -14.49 17.09
C GLN A 282 12.72 -13.59 18.24
N LEU A 283 11.63 -13.97 18.91
CA LEU A 283 11.01 -13.15 19.94
C LEU A 283 11.90 -13.02 21.16
N ALA A 284 12.04 -11.80 21.67
CA ALA A 284 12.76 -11.54 22.91
C ALA A 284 11.99 -12.08 24.12
N TRP A 285 12.73 -12.52 25.14
CA TRP A 285 12.19 -12.70 26.48
C TRP A 285 11.78 -11.36 27.09
N GLU A 286 10.98 -11.40 28.15
CA GLU A 286 10.40 -10.22 28.81
C GLU A 286 9.55 -9.36 27.85
N THR A 287 8.97 -10.01 26.85
CA THR A 287 8.01 -9.40 25.92
C THR A 287 6.73 -10.20 25.85
N GLU A 288 5.69 -9.56 25.34
CA GLU A 288 4.36 -10.12 25.21
C GLU A 288 4.02 -10.39 23.75
N VAL A 289 3.19 -11.39 23.51
CA VAL A 289 2.70 -11.70 22.17
C VAL A 289 1.19 -11.71 22.17
N TRP A 290 0.62 -11.03 21.17
CA TRP A 290 -0.82 -11.04 20.90
C TRP A 290 -1.10 -11.62 19.51
N ILE A 291 -2.18 -12.40 19.41
CA ILE A 291 -2.60 -13.01 18.14
C ILE A 291 -4.06 -12.60 17.90
N ALA A 292 -4.31 -11.88 16.80
CA ALA A 292 -5.62 -11.30 16.52
C ALA A 292 -6.73 -12.34 16.35
N ASP A 293 -6.43 -13.52 15.81
CA ASP A 293 -7.36 -14.65 15.71
C ASP A 293 -7.74 -15.26 17.08
N MET A 294 -7.00 -14.93 18.14
CA MET A 294 -7.26 -15.35 19.53
C MET A 294 -7.25 -14.12 20.45
N PRO A 295 -8.16 -13.15 20.23
CA PRO A 295 -8.00 -11.78 20.70
C PRO A 295 -8.09 -11.65 22.22
N ASP A 296 -8.68 -12.62 22.92
CA ASP A 296 -8.85 -12.62 24.38
C ASP A 296 -7.64 -13.19 25.14
N HIS A 297 -6.58 -13.58 24.42
CA HIS A 297 -5.42 -14.24 25.01
C HIS A 297 -4.10 -13.55 24.64
N MET A 298 -3.13 -13.68 25.55
CA MET A 298 -1.75 -13.24 25.40
C MET A 298 -0.80 -14.39 25.71
N ILE A 299 0.34 -14.41 25.04
CA ILE A 299 1.47 -15.28 25.41
C ILE A 299 2.52 -14.40 26.06
N HIS A 300 2.88 -14.73 27.29
CA HIS A 300 3.92 -14.04 28.06
C HIS A 300 5.24 -14.80 27.89
N LEU A 301 6.23 -14.17 27.26
CA LEU A 301 7.56 -14.77 27.09
C LEU A 301 8.42 -14.41 28.30
N ASN A 302 8.08 -14.97 29.47
CA ASN A 302 8.78 -14.66 30.70
C ASN A 302 8.78 -15.86 31.68
N GLY A 303 9.56 -15.74 32.76
CA GLY A 303 9.81 -16.78 33.74
C GLY A 303 8.77 -16.89 34.87
N ASP A 304 9.26 -17.28 36.04
CA ASP A 304 8.55 -17.71 37.25
C ASP A 304 7.45 -16.78 37.78
N LYS A 305 7.45 -15.50 37.40
CA LYS A 305 6.45 -14.47 37.77
C LYS A 305 4.99 -14.93 37.59
N PHE A 306 4.70 -15.86 36.68
CA PHE A 306 3.35 -16.32 36.36
C PHE A 306 3.11 -17.81 36.64
N LEU A 307 4.00 -18.50 37.37
CA LEU A 307 3.79 -19.89 37.76
C LEU A 307 2.85 -19.98 38.97
N GLY A 308 1.65 -20.52 38.74
CA GLY A 308 0.66 -20.79 39.77
C GLY A 308 -0.56 -21.50 39.17
N PRO A 309 -1.35 -22.24 39.96
CA PRO A 309 -2.59 -22.84 39.49
C PRO A 309 -3.58 -21.75 39.05
N ARG A 310 -4.30 -22.00 37.95
CA ARG A 310 -5.36 -21.12 37.43
C ARG A 310 -6.70 -21.43 38.10
#